data_AF-A0A9P4K2A5-F1
#
_entry.id   AF-A0A9P4K2A5-F1
#
_cell.length_a   1.000
_cell.length_b   1.000
_cell.length_c   1.000
_cell.angle_alpha   90.00
_cell.angle_beta   90.00
_cell.angle_gamma   90.00
#
_symmetry.space_group_name_H-M   'P 1'
#
loop_
_entity.id
_entity.type
_entity.pdbx_description
1 polymer ?
#
loop_
_entity_poly.entity_id
_entity_poly.type
_entity_poly.pdbx_seq_one_letter_code
_entity_poly.pdbx_strand_id
1 'polypeptide(L)'
;MFTLHTMALSSGFSPIKSLQEGKSQNFIGVVVNLKAPFQSRGTDWCLEFTLKDEFDSVLDESGSCIVCRIFRKDYSALPDISDIGDIALFKKAKTSVWNGKMTAISSFATQILTFKWDDVPTSRASTPLQLDAASHLAWSKLDKQDQFAIISIKENAAPSFKQIGRSAIQKDCQPSSTSRLALVQDLNLNFFHDIRGEAVKLYSVDYNTTDLYLTDYTTNPDLFLYEDPEDCDDSEFGQTSKWQGPYGQMILPIRLYGINAQWANDNVEEGDFVFARNVHIKLSKTNKMEGAIHEDQRNKYRNDIRRLENKSDIAEIRKRKAKYEARRPSRTTTYNGPKKPSAKAAAKKREEKREMQRIQKELEQKELEEKFVEQAATRAGVNPYVRARNPDIQLSTITEIIDNRALSCRNPQKVDIVLPFVNAKYRSRVRVVDFSPSNLEDFTRSTADSTWNTSMKDIRPRWEWAFVLLVEDANAPSTTDAPRLPLFLNNDNATHLLKMTAVDLREDLVRRENLEEKLFVLWGNLLELKMELRASKITFPLPSRDERLKNMPFECCIEEYGVRIPTSPRWPNGWQRTHAMWGTTITE
;
A
#
# COMPACT_ATOMS: atom_id res chain seq x y z
N MET A 1 -10.83 25.45 24.92
CA MET A 1 -11.37 26.07 23.70
C MET A 1 -10.29 26.91 23.06
N PHE A 2 -9.39 26.31 22.27
CA PHE A 2 -8.48 27.06 21.40
C PHE A 2 -9.15 27.12 20.02
N THR A 3 -9.60 28.31 19.66
CA THR A 3 -10.17 28.65 18.36
C THR A 3 -9.10 28.49 17.28
N LEU A 4 -9.30 27.54 16.36
CA LEU A 4 -8.53 27.40 15.13
C LEU A 4 -8.67 28.70 14.32
N HIS A 5 -7.60 29.49 14.24
CA HIS A 5 -7.51 30.59 13.29
C HIS A 5 -7.18 30.00 11.92
N THR A 6 -8.18 29.91 11.05
CA THR A 6 -7.99 29.78 9.61
C THR A 6 -7.12 30.96 9.16
N MET A 7 -5.86 30.71 8.79
CA MET A 7 -5.02 31.77 8.23
C MET A 7 -5.59 32.17 6.87
N ALA A 8 -6.27 33.31 6.84
CA ALA A 8 -6.89 33.85 5.64
C ALA A 8 -5.85 34.08 4.53
N LEU A 9 -6.17 33.63 3.31
CA LEU A 9 -5.47 34.04 2.09
C LEU A 9 -5.39 35.58 2.05
N SER A 10 -4.26 36.11 1.58
CA SER A 10 -4.01 37.56 1.52
C SER A 10 -5.12 38.29 0.76
N SER A 11 -5.41 39.53 1.18
CA SER A 11 -6.44 40.41 0.61
C SER A 11 -6.35 40.47 -0.92
N GLY A 12 -7.27 39.77 -1.62
CA GLY A 12 -7.33 39.73 -3.09
C GLY A 12 -7.62 38.35 -3.69
N PHE A 13 -7.45 37.27 -2.93
CA PHE A 13 -7.74 35.89 -3.35
C PHE A 13 -8.89 35.28 -2.55
N SER A 14 -9.78 34.57 -3.24
CA SER A 14 -10.90 33.85 -2.64
C SER A 14 -10.52 32.39 -2.40
N PRO A 15 -10.75 31.84 -1.19
CA PRO A 15 -10.65 30.39 -0.94
C PRO A 15 -11.51 29.58 -1.90
N ILE A 16 -11.07 28.38 -2.27
CA ILE A 16 -11.77 27.52 -3.24
C ILE A 16 -13.21 27.22 -2.76
N LYS A 17 -13.40 26.99 -1.46
CA LYS A 17 -14.72 26.77 -0.83
C LYS A 17 -15.69 27.93 -1.00
N SER A 18 -15.17 29.15 -1.13
CA SER A 18 -15.96 30.39 -1.17
C SER A 18 -16.31 30.84 -2.59
N LEU A 19 -15.89 30.09 -3.60
CA LEU A 19 -16.15 30.43 -5.00
C LEU A 19 -17.65 30.38 -5.32
N GLN A 20 -18.11 31.37 -6.05
CA GLN A 20 -19.51 31.54 -6.44
C GLN A 20 -19.65 31.34 -7.94
N GLU A 21 -20.74 30.70 -8.38
CA GLU A 21 -21.01 30.49 -9.80
C GLU A 21 -21.21 31.80 -10.56
N GLY A 22 -20.72 31.85 -11.81
CA GLY A 22 -20.97 32.93 -12.76
C GLY A 22 -20.13 34.18 -12.54
N LYS A 23 -19.34 34.27 -11.47
CA LYS A 23 -18.47 35.42 -11.18
C LYS A 23 -17.03 35.17 -11.63
N SER A 24 -16.37 36.24 -12.06
CA SER A 24 -14.93 36.22 -12.33
C SER A 24 -14.16 36.44 -11.03
N GLN A 25 -13.42 35.43 -10.57
CA GLN A 25 -12.73 35.45 -9.28
C GLN A 25 -11.24 35.11 -9.42
N ASN A 26 -10.46 35.50 -8.42
CA ASN A 26 -9.04 35.19 -8.32
C ASN A 26 -8.85 34.15 -7.22
N PHE A 27 -8.16 33.06 -7.53
CA PHE A 27 -7.85 32.02 -6.57
C PHE A 27 -6.50 31.40 -6.91
N ILE A 28 -5.92 30.72 -5.93
CA ILE A 28 -4.62 30.10 -6.01
C ILE A 28 -4.69 28.73 -5.33
N GLY A 29 -3.96 27.76 -5.86
CA GLY A 29 -3.89 26.43 -5.27
C GLY A 29 -2.75 25.61 -5.84
N VAL A 30 -2.49 24.47 -5.21
CA VAL A 30 -1.49 23.51 -5.64
C VAL A 30 -2.13 22.48 -6.57
N VAL A 31 -1.44 22.13 -7.65
CA VAL A 31 -1.87 21.12 -8.62
C VAL A 31 -1.76 19.73 -8.00
N VAL A 32 -2.89 19.05 -7.84
CA VAL A 32 -2.96 17.68 -7.28
C VAL A 32 -3.14 16.62 -8.36
N ASN A 33 -3.79 16.97 -9.46
CA ASN A 33 -4.05 16.06 -10.57
C ASN A 33 -3.89 16.80 -11.89
N LEU A 34 -3.19 16.21 -12.85
CA LEU A 34 -2.91 16.77 -14.17
C LEU A 34 -3.24 15.73 -15.23
N LYS A 35 -4.14 16.05 -16.16
CA LYS A 35 -4.38 15.24 -17.36
C LYS A 35 -3.53 15.76 -18.51
N ALA A 36 -3.06 14.83 -19.35
CA ALA A 36 -2.37 15.21 -20.58
C ALA A 36 -3.27 16.10 -21.45
N PRO A 37 -2.72 17.16 -22.08
CA PRO A 37 -3.48 18.00 -23.00
C PRO A 37 -4.13 17.17 -24.10
N PHE A 38 -5.40 17.45 -24.40
CA PHE A 38 -6.14 16.75 -25.45
C PHE A 38 -6.91 17.74 -26.31
N GLN A 39 -7.13 17.39 -27.58
CA GLN A 39 -7.94 18.22 -28.46
C GLN A 39 -9.42 18.07 -28.09
N SER A 40 -10.12 19.20 -27.91
CA SER A 40 -11.55 19.19 -27.65
C SER A 40 -12.34 18.72 -28.87
N ARG A 41 -13.67 18.57 -28.75
CA ARG A 41 -14.54 18.30 -29.93
C ARG A 41 -14.56 19.45 -30.95
N GLY A 42 -14.10 20.64 -30.54
CA GLY A 42 -13.96 21.80 -31.42
C GLY A 42 -12.54 21.93 -31.98
N THR A 43 -12.13 23.17 -32.27
CA THR A 43 -10.78 23.49 -32.76
C THR A 43 -9.73 23.64 -31.68
N ASP A 44 -10.15 23.79 -30.42
CA ASP A 44 -9.27 24.22 -29.34
C ASP A 44 -8.67 23.04 -28.58
N TRP A 45 -7.43 23.19 -28.12
CA TRP A 45 -6.77 22.33 -27.16
C TRP A 45 -7.28 22.58 -25.75
N CYS A 46 -7.48 21.49 -25.00
CA CYS A 46 -7.94 21.51 -23.62
C CYS A 46 -6.88 20.93 -22.69
N LEU A 47 -6.60 21.64 -21.60
CA LEU A 47 -5.84 21.14 -20.45
C LEU A 47 -6.75 21.08 -19.22
N GLU A 48 -6.83 19.92 -18.58
CA GLU A 48 -7.63 19.69 -17.38
C GLU A 48 -6.74 19.30 -16.20
N PHE A 49 -6.83 20.05 -15.09
CA PHE A 49 -6.13 19.73 -13.84
C PHE A 49 -6.96 20.14 -12.63
N THR A 50 -6.60 19.64 -11.45
CA THR A 50 -7.31 19.90 -10.18
C THR A 50 -6.41 20.64 -9.22
N LEU A 51 -6.94 21.70 -8.61
CA LEU A 51 -6.26 22.50 -7.58
C LEU A 51 -6.82 22.24 -6.19
N LYS A 52 -5.97 22.32 -5.17
CA LYS A 52 -6.32 22.28 -3.74
C LYS A 52 -5.66 23.45 -2.99
N ASP A 53 -6.38 24.12 -2.08
CA ASP A 53 -5.85 25.23 -1.27
C ASP A 53 -5.58 24.85 0.20
N GLU A 54 -6.50 24.12 0.84
CA GLU A 54 -6.41 23.67 2.23
C GLU A 54 -6.02 22.19 2.30
N PHE A 55 -5.08 21.84 3.18
CA PHE A 55 -4.51 20.49 3.30
C PHE A 55 -4.70 19.86 4.69
N ASP A 56 -5.70 20.30 5.45
CA ASP A 56 -5.90 19.88 6.84
C ASP A 56 -6.53 18.47 6.92
N SER A 57 -5.73 17.51 7.39
CA SER A 57 -6.12 16.11 7.53
C SER A 57 -7.03 15.97 8.75
N VAL A 58 -8.33 15.69 8.54
CA VAL A 58 -9.20 14.81 9.37
C VAL A 58 -10.65 14.82 8.87
N LEU A 59 -11.11 15.82 8.10
CA LEU A 59 -12.47 15.86 7.53
C LEU A 59 -12.47 16.60 6.17
N ASP A 60 -11.95 15.97 5.10
CA ASP A 60 -11.98 16.55 3.75
C ASP A 60 -13.39 16.38 3.14
N GLU A 61 -14.31 17.26 3.54
CA GLU A 61 -15.48 17.58 2.74
C GLU A 61 -15.01 18.11 1.38
N SER A 62 -15.65 17.67 0.29
CA SER A 62 -15.26 17.88 -1.11
C SER A 62 -15.19 19.33 -1.62
N GLY A 63 -15.16 20.33 -0.73
CA GLY A 63 -15.18 21.75 -1.04
C GLY A 63 -13.81 22.41 -1.26
N SER A 64 -12.69 21.77 -0.89
CA SER A 64 -11.34 22.38 -1.02
C SER A 64 -10.67 22.11 -2.37
N CYS A 65 -11.25 21.29 -3.25
CA CYS A 65 -10.68 20.99 -4.57
C CYS A 65 -11.54 21.61 -5.69
N ILE A 66 -10.91 22.19 -6.72
CA ILE A 66 -11.60 22.67 -7.93
C ILE A 66 -10.97 22.09 -9.19
N VAL A 67 -11.81 21.69 -10.14
CA VAL A 67 -11.37 21.24 -11.47
C VAL A 67 -11.27 22.45 -12.39
N CYS A 68 -10.07 22.68 -12.93
CA CYS A 68 -9.76 23.74 -13.86
C CYS A 68 -9.65 23.19 -15.29
N ARG A 69 -10.38 23.80 -16.23
CA ARG A 69 -10.35 23.50 -17.66
C ARG A 69 -9.90 24.72 -18.45
N ILE A 70 -8.81 24.57 -19.18
CA ILE A 70 -8.22 25.64 -19.97
C ILE A 70 -8.33 25.30 -21.44
N PHE A 71 -8.91 26.23 -22.21
CA PHE A 71 -9.08 26.11 -23.65
C PHE A 71 -8.19 27.15 -24.36
N ARG A 72 -7.37 26.68 -25.30
CA ARG A 72 -6.47 27.50 -26.13
C ARG A 72 -6.42 26.96 -27.55
N LYS A 73 -6.27 27.86 -28.54
CA LYS A 73 -6.18 27.47 -29.95
C LYS A 73 -4.88 26.73 -30.25
N ASP A 74 -3.77 27.21 -29.69
CA ASP A 74 -2.45 26.65 -29.90
C ASP A 74 -1.98 25.86 -28.67
N TYR A 75 -1.29 24.75 -28.92
CA TYR A 75 -0.69 23.92 -27.86
C TYR A 75 0.32 24.71 -27.02
N SER A 76 1.12 25.57 -27.66
CA SER A 76 2.13 26.42 -27.00
C SER A 76 1.53 27.51 -26.11
N ALA A 77 0.24 27.80 -26.24
CA ALA A 77 -0.46 28.80 -25.43
C ALA A 77 -1.08 28.20 -24.15
N LEU A 78 -0.99 26.87 -23.96
CA LEU A 78 -1.35 26.21 -22.72
C LEU A 78 -0.30 26.52 -21.63
N PRO A 79 -0.69 26.58 -20.35
CA PRO A 79 0.26 26.81 -19.29
C PRO A 79 1.22 25.63 -19.15
N ASP A 80 2.50 25.94 -18.94
CA ASP A 80 3.54 24.94 -18.68
C ASP A 80 3.41 24.46 -17.22
N ILE A 81 2.76 23.31 -17.05
CA ILE A 81 2.65 22.57 -15.79
C ILE A 81 3.40 21.27 -16.02
N SER A 82 4.58 21.16 -15.44
CA SER A 82 5.46 20.01 -15.68
C SER A 82 5.09 18.85 -14.76
N ASP A 83 4.78 19.11 -13.48
CA ASP A 83 4.58 18.08 -12.48
C ASP A 83 3.45 18.37 -11.47
N ILE A 84 2.97 17.30 -10.81
CA ILE A 84 2.05 17.39 -9.68
C ILE A 84 2.78 18.04 -8.50
N GLY A 85 2.16 19.04 -7.88
CA GLY A 85 2.75 19.86 -6.82
C GLY A 85 3.14 21.26 -7.24
N ASP A 86 3.07 21.58 -8.54
CA ASP A 86 3.24 22.94 -9.02
C ASP A 86 2.10 23.84 -8.51
N ILE A 87 2.38 25.14 -8.35
CA ILE A 87 1.41 26.13 -7.86
C ILE A 87 0.82 26.87 -9.05
N ALA A 88 -0.51 26.96 -9.11
CA ALA A 88 -1.20 27.70 -10.16
C ALA A 88 -2.01 28.86 -9.57
N LEU A 89 -1.81 30.04 -10.15
CA LEU A 89 -2.48 31.29 -9.81
C LEU A 89 -3.43 31.69 -10.92
N PHE A 90 -4.72 31.84 -10.57
CA PHE A 90 -5.77 32.24 -11.50
C PHE A 90 -6.21 33.67 -11.22
N LYS A 91 -6.22 34.50 -12.27
CA LYS A 91 -6.82 35.85 -12.23
C LYS A 91 -7.97 35.94 -13.23
N LYS A 92 -9.10 36.47 -12.77
CA LYS A 92 -10.35 36.62 -13.55
C LYS A 92 -10.81 35.31 -14.20
N ALA A 93 -10.81 34.22 -13.43
CA ALA A 93 -11.31 32.94 -13.89
C ALA A 93 -12.83 32.87 -13.72
N LYS A 94 -13.53 32.32 -14.73
CA LYS A 94 -14.98 32.12 -14.66
C LYS A 94 -15.28 30.77 -14.02
N THR A 95 -16.07 30.78 -12.96
CA THR A 95 -16.53 29.58 -12.26
C THR A 95 -17.93 29.19 -12.72
N SER A 96 -18.18 27.90 -12.96
CA SER A 96 -19.46 27.34 -13.40
C SER A 96 -19.66 25.95 -12.82
N VAL A 97 -20.90 25.59 -12.51
CA VAL A 97 -21.24 24.26 -12.01
C VAL A 97 -21.46 23.31 -13.19
N TRP A 98 -20.68 22.24 -13.25
CA TRP A 98 -20.79 21.19 -14.27
C TRP A 98 -20.88 19.82 -13.59
N ASN A 99 -21.90 19.01 -13.94
CA ASN A 99 -22.20 17.73 -13.27
C ASN A 99 -22.28 17.84 -11.73
N GLY A 100 -22.86 18.93 -11.22
CA GLY A 100 -23.02 19.16 -9.78
C GLY A 100 -21.73 19.53 -9.03
N LYS A 101 -20.60 19.74 -9.72
CA LYS A 101 -19.33 20.21 -9.13
C LYS A 101 -18.94 21.57 -9.68
N MET A 102 -18.35 22.41 -8.82
CA MET A 102 -17.80 23.71 -9.24
C MET A 102 -16.56 23.46 -10.13
N THR A 103 -16.54 24.11 -11.29
CA THR A 103 -15.42 24.04 -12.24
C THR A 103 -14.98 25.44 -12.65
N ALA A 104 -13.67 25.63 -12.80
CA ALA A 104 -13.11 26.87 -13.33
C ALA A 104 -12.83 26.70 -14.81
N ILE A 105 -13.35 27.62 -15.62
CA ILE A 105 -13.19 27.62 -17.08
C ILE A 105 -12.40 28.85 -17.48
N SER A 106 -11.37 28.66 -18.31
CA SER A 106 -10.61 29.79 -18.85
C SER A 106 -11.43 30.58 -19.87
N SER A 107 -11.43 31.91 -19.76
CA SER A 107 -11.92 32.84 -20.79
C SER A 107 -10.76 33.61 -21.43
N PHE A 108 -11.03 34.41 -22.48
CA PHE A 108 -10.04 35.32 -23.06
C PHE A 108 -9.46 36.33 -22.06
N ALA A 109 -10.22 36.68 -21.01
CA ALA A 109 -9.78 37.60 -19.96
C ALA A 109 -9.01 36.92 -18.82
N THR A 110 -8.95 35.58 -18.82
CA THR A 110 -8.36 34.81 -17.72
C THR A 110 -6.84 34.70 -17.89
N GLN A 111 -6.10 35.21 -16.91
CA GLN A 111 -4.65 35.07 -16.82
C GLN A 111 -4.31 33.95 -15.84
N ILE A 112 -3.36 33.10 -16.24
CA ILE A 112 -2.94 31.92 -15.49
C ILE A 112 -1.43 31.96 -15.39
N LEU A 113 -0.92 31.87 -14.17
CA LEU A 113 0.50 31.88 -13.88
C LEU A 113 0.84 30.59 -13.14
N THR A 114 1.82 29.84 -13.62
CA THR A 114 2.26 28.58 -13.05
C THR A 114 3.67 28.71 -12.50
N PHE A 115 3.91 28.10 -11.35
CA PHE A 115 5.18 28.15 -10.64
C PHE A 115 5.57 26.75 -10.22
N LYS A 116 6.81 26.36 -10.54
CA LYS A 116 7.33 25.07 -10.11
C LYS A 116 7.56 25.07 -8.61
N TRP A 117 7.31 23.94 -7.96
CA TRP A 117 7.46 23.84 -6.51
C TRP A 117 8.85 24.26 -6.03
N ASP A 118 9.91 23.87 -6.74
CA ASP A 118 11.30 24.14 -6.36
C ASP A 118 11.73 25.61 -6.58
N ASP A 119 11.08 26.31 -7.51
CA ASP A 119 11.40 27.70 -7.86
C ASP A 119 10.83 28.72 -6.85
N VAL A 120 9.91 28.31 -5.99
CA VAL A 120 9.26 29.18 -5.01
C VAL A 120 10.10 29.25 -3.71
N PRO A 121 10.53 30.42 -3.24
CA PRO A 121 11.27 30.55 -1.98
C PRO A 121 10.41 30.20 -0.75
N THR A 122 11.04 29.78 0.36
CA THR A 122 10.37 29.47 1.64
C THR A 122 10.57 30.62 2.62
N SER A 123 9.59 31.00 3.45
CA SER A 123 9.63 32.22 4.29
C SER A 123 10.84 32.31 5.24
N ARG A 124 11.37 31.15 5.69
CA ARG A 124 12.58 31.09 6.54
C ARG A 124 13.85 31.59 5.86
N ALA A 125 13.85 31.79 4.54
CA ALA A 125 14.96 32.34 3.76
C ALA A 125 14.72 33.80 3.31
N SER A 126 13.57 34.40 3.60
CA SER A 126 13.27 35.78 3.22
C SER A 126 13.47 36.75 4.38
N THR A 127 14.72 36.95 4.79
CA THR A 127 15.15 38.29 5.22
C THR A 127 15.05 39.18 3.98
N PRO A 128 14.53 40.42 4.07
CA PRO A 128 14.50 41.33 2.93
C PRO A 128 15.91 41.86 2.68
N LEU A 129 16.80 41.01 2.18
CA LEU A 129 18.07 41.37 1.58
C LEU A 129 18.59 40.14 0.82
N GLN A 130 18.83 40.33 -0.48
CA GLN A 130 19.71 39.51 -1.30
C GLN A 130 19.12 38.20 -1.88
N LEU A 131 18.31 38.35 -2.94
CA LEU A 131 18.22 37.32 -3.98
C LEU A 131 18.68 37.94 -5.30
N ASP A 132 19.98 37.89 -5.51
CA ASP A 132 20.58 38.00 -6.84
C ASP A 132 21.01 36.59 -7.26
N ALA A 133 20.70 36.28 -8.52
CA ALA A 133 21.05 35.08 -9.27
C ALA A 133 20.10 33.84 -9.18
N ALA A 134 19.53 33.56 -10.35
CA ALA A 134 19.06 32.26 -10.86
C ALA A 134 17.61 31.82 -10.56
N SER A 135 16.63 32.54 -11.10
CA SER A 135 15.45 31.90 -11.72
C SER A 135 14.88 32.82 -12.79
N HIS A 136 14.79 32.31 -14.02
CA HIS A 136 14.39 33.06 -15.20
C HIS A 136 13.01 33.74 -15.05
N LEU A 137 13.00 35.08 -15.10
CA LEU A 137 12.03 35.99 -15.73
C LEU A 137 10.57 36.12 -15.23
N ALA A 138 10.01 35.23 -14.39
CA ALA A 138 8.61 35.36 -13.91
C ALA A 138 8.46 35.89 -12.47
N TRP A 139 9.32 35.46 -11.54
CA TRP A 139 9.19 35.76 -10.11
C TRP A 139 9.35 37.25 -9.75
N SER A 140 10.30 37.93 -10.41
CA SER A 140 10.60 39.35 -10.17
C SER A 140 9.58 40.33 -10.74
N LYS A 141 8.67 39.87 -11.62
CA LYS A 141 7.61 40.70 -12.24
C LYS A 141 6.27 40.62 -11.52
N LEU A 142 6.14 39.76 -10.51
CA LEU A 142 4.89 39.59 -9.75
C LEU A 142 4.69 40.71 -8.74
N ASP A 143 3.43 41.06 -8.50
CA ASP A 143 3.08 42.00 -7.43
C ASP A 143 3.41 41.39 -6.05
N LYS A 144 3.74 42.23 -5.07
CA LYS A 144 4.12 41.80 -3.71
C LYS A 144 3.01 40.97 -3.05
N GLN A 145 1.75 41.29 -3.37
CA GLN A 145 0.59 40.54 -2.89
C GLN A 145 0.54 39.12 -3.46
N ASP A 146 0.82 38.96 -4.76
CA ASP A 146 0.86 37.65 -5.41
C ASP A 146 2.01 36.79 -4.84
N GLN A 147 3.19 37.40 -4.61
CA GLN A 147 4.34 36.70 -4.03
C GLN A 147 4.04 36.16 -2.64
N PHE A 148 3.40 36.97 -1.78
CA PHE A 148 3.02 36.55 -0.44
C PHE A 148 1.98 35.41 -0.44
N ALA A 149 1.00 35.47 -1.34
CA ALA A 149 -0.01 34.43 -1.51
C ALA A 149 0.58 33.08 -1.95
N ILE A 150 1.58 33.11 -2.85
CA ILE A 150 2.27 31.91 -3.32
C ILE A 150 3.10 31.29 -2.19
N ILE A 151 3.83 32.12 -1.44
CA ILE A 151 4.64 31.65 -0.29
C ILE A 151 3.74 31.03 0.79
N SER A 152 2.61 31.68 1.13
CA SER A 152 1.71 31.18 2.18
C SER A 152 1.08 29.83 1.81
N ILE A 153 0.68 29.63 0.56
CA ILE A 153 0.17 28.34 0.10
C ILE A 153 1.25 27.26 0.09
N LYS A 154 2.49 27.59 -0.28
CA LYS A 154 3.60 26.65 -0.21
C LYS A 154 3.83 26.18 1.24
N GLU A 155 3.77 27.09 2.21
CA GLU A 155 3.94 26.75 3.62
C GLU A 155 2.80 25.89 4.18
N ASN A 156 1.56 26.20 3.79
CA ASN A 156 0.39 25.39 4.17
C ASN A 156 0.45 23.98 3.57
N ALA A 157 0.96 23.83 2.36
CA ALA A 157 1.06 22.54 1.69
C ALA A 157 2.31 21.72 2.13
N ALA A 158 3.38 22.38 2.56
CA ALA A 158 4.65 21.76 2.97
C ALA A 158 4.55 20.61 4.00
N PRO A 159 3.75 20.69 5.09
CA PRO A 159 3.61 19.57 6.03
C PRO A 159 3.01 18.33 5.36
N SER A 160 1.99 18.50 4.52
CA SER A 160 1.33 17.40 3.82
C SER A 160 2.22 16.77 2.75
N PHE A 161 3.06 17.55 2.06
CA PHE A 161 4.07 17.03 1.13
C PHE A 161 5.20 16.22 1.81
N LYS A 162 5.48 16.44 3.10
CA LYS A 162 6.49 15.68 3.86
C LYS A 162 5.93 14.37 4.43
N GLN A 163 4.66 14.34 4.78
CA GLN A 163 4.02 13.22 5.48
C GLN A 163 3.39 12.21 4.51
N ILE A 164 3.09 12.65 3.29
CA ILE A 164 2.38 11.91 2.27
C ILE A 164 3.24 12.00 1.01
N GLY A 165 3.96 10.92 0.66
CA GLY A 165 4.72 10.86 -0.60
C GLY A 165 3.83 11.28 -1.79
N ARG A 166 4.44 11.84 -2.85
CA ARG A 166 3.76 12.44 -4.03
C ARG A 166 2.55 11.64 -4.56
N SER A 167 2.52 10.32 -4.34
CA SER A 167 1.44 9.40 -4.73
C SER A 167 0.19 9.38 -3.84
N ALA A 168 0.19 9.90 -2.62
CA ALA A 168 -0.96 9.79 -1.71
C ALA A 168 -1.83 11.05 -1.65
N ILE A 169 -1.33 12.23 -2.06
CA ILE A 169 -2.20 13.40 -2.41
C ILE A 169 -3.10 13.03 -3.62
N GLN A 170 -2.63 12.09 -4.44
CA GLN A 170 -3.36 11.48 -5.54
C GLN A 170 -4.59 10.66 -5.09
N LYS A 171 -4.77 10.34 -3.79
CA LYS A 171 -5.99 9.66 -3.31
C LYS A 171 -7.07 10.62 -2.85
N ASP A 172 -6.72 11.82 -2.38
CA ASP A 172 -7.67 12.72 -1.70
C ASP A 172 -8.31 13.80 -2.60
N CYS A 173 -7.67 14.23 -3.70
CA CYS A 173 -8.31 15.10 -4.72
C CYS A 173 -8.24 14.49 -6.14
N GLN A 174 -8.29 13.17 -6.29
CA GLN A 174 -8.94 12.69 -7.51
C GLN A 174 -10.35 13.31 -7.47
N PRO A 175 -10.89 13.88 -8.57
CA PRO A 175 -12.33 13.76 -8.69
C PRO A 175 -12.50 12.27 -8.51
N SER A 176 -13.15 11.84 -7.41
CA SER A 176 -13.60 10.48 -7.34
C SER A 176 -14.12 10.24 -8.75
N SER A 177 -13.55 9.26 -9.46
CA SER A 177 -14.41 8.53 -10.35
C SER A 177 -15.59 8.28 -9.43
N THR A 178 -16.65 9.09 -9.55
CA THR A 178 -17.89 8.90 -8.79
C THR A 178 -18.08 7.44 -8.99
N SER A 179 -17.81 6.63 -7.96
CA SER A 179 -17.46 5.24 -8.18
C SER A 179 -18.67 4.74 -8.94
N ARG A 180 -18.51 4.49 -10.25
CA ARG A 180 -19.72 4.27 -11.07
C ARG A 180 -20.43 3.05 -10.51
N LEU A 181 -19.65 2.21 -9.83
CA LEU A 181 -20.03 1.28 -8.81
C LEU A 181 -21.06 1.85 -7.82
N ALA A 182 -22.30 1.44 -8.05
CA ALA A 182 -23.40 1.65 -7.14
C ALA A 182 -23.95 0.29 -6.68
N LEU A 183 -24.54 0.27 -5.49
CA LEU A 183 -25.37 -0.84 -5.03
C LEU A 183 -26.76 -0.73 -5.66
N VAL A 184 -27.53 -1.81 -5.65
CA VAL A 184 -28.88 -1.83 -6.23
C VAL A 184 -29.81 -0.83 -5.52
N GLN A 185 -29.63 -0.62 -4.22
CA GLN A 185 -30.33 0.42 -3.43
C GLN A 185 -30.00 1.87 -3.86
N ASP A 186 -28.82 2.12 -4.43
CA ASP A 186 -28.32 3.48 -4.72
C ASP A 186 -28.46 3.86 -6.21
N LEU A 187 -29.21 3.05 -6.97
CA LEU A 187 -29.45 3.26 -8.40
C LEU A 187 -30.40 4.43 -8.63
N ASN A 188 -30.00 5.34 -9.53
CA ASN A 188 -30.82 6.47 -9.96
C ASN A 188 -31.30 6.27 -11.40
N LEU A 189 -32.56 6.65 -11.65
CA LEU A 189 -33.17 6.62 -12.99
C LEU A 189 -32.42 7.52 -13.99
N ASN A 190 -32.29 7.04 -15.23
CA ASN A 190 -31.62 7.71 -16.36
C ASN A 190 -30.11 7.96 -16.18
N PHE A 191 -29.49 7.31 -15.19
CA PHE A 191 -28.04 7.34 -14.99
C PHE A 191 -27.37 6.03 -15.39
N PHE A 192 -26.07 6.11 -15.63
CA PHE A 192 -25.22 4.97 -15.95
C PHE A 192 -24.44 4.54 -14.71
N HIS A 193 -24.59 3.28 -14.31
CA HIS A 193 -23.96 2.72 -13.13
C HIS A 193 -23.16 1.45 -13.49
N ASP A 194 -22.07 1.23 -12.77
CA ASP A 194 -21.39 -0.07 -12.76
C ASP A 194 -21.96 -0.86 -11.58
N ILE A 195 -22.25 -2.15 -11.74
CA ILE A 195 -22.96 -2.95 -10.74
C ILE A 195 -22.25 -4.29 -10.57
N ARG A 196 -22.18 -4.76 -9.32
CA ARG A 196 -21.65 -6.08 -8.94
C ARG A 196 -22.75 -6.86 -8.25
N GLY A 197 -22.99 -8.10 -8.67
CA GLY A 197 -24.03 -8.93 -8.07
C GLY A 197 -23.90 -10.40 -8.42
N GLU A 198 -24.79 -11.19 -7.83
CA GLU A 198 -25.03 -12.60 -8.15
C GLU A 198 -26.08 -12.67 -9.27
N ALA A 199 -25.81 -13.47 -10.30
CA ALA A 199 -26.74 -13.78 -11.37
C ALA A 199 -27.77 -14.79 -10.85
N VAL A 200 -29.01 -14.35 -10.65
CA VAL A 200 -30.09 -15.20 -10.12
C VAL A 200 -30.69 -16.07 -11.21
N LYS A 201 -30.92 -15.46 -12.38
CA LYS A 201 -31.54 -16.13 -13.52
C LYS A 201 -31.05 -15.49 -14.80
N LEU A 202 -30.84 -16.31 -15.82
CA LEU A 202 -30.50 -15.89 -17.17
C LEU A 202 -31.60 -16.35 -18.12
N TYR A 203 -32.16 -15.44 -18.91
CA TYR A 203 -33.18 -15.76 -19.90
C TYR A 203 -32.77 -15.21 -21.27
N SER A 204 -32.42 -16.11 -22.18
CA SER A 204 -32.15 -15.75 -23.58
C SER A 204 -33.48 -15.61 -24.32
N VAL A 205 -33.81 -14.40 -24.77
CA VAL A 205 -35.00 -14.15 -25.61
C VAL A 205 -34.68 -14.47 -27.07
N ASP A 206 -33.55 -13.95 -27.56
CA ASP A 206 -33.03 -14.16 -28.92
C ASP A 206 -31.50 -14.36 -28.90
N TYR A 207 -30.90 -14.74 -30.03
CA TYR A 207 -29.42 -14.82 -30.17
C TYR A 207 -28.69 -13.49 -29.89
N ASN A 208 -29.39 -12.36 -30.00
CA ASN A 208 -28.83 -11.01 -29.84
C ASN A 208 -29.32 -10.31 -28.57
N THR A 209 -30.26 -10.90 -27.81
CA THR A 209 -30.84 -10.27 -26.62
C THR A 209 -30.97 -11.27 -25.48
N THR A 210 -30.51 -10.88 -24.29
CA THR A 210 -30.54 -11.75 -23.11
C THR A 210 -30.90 -10.92 -21.89
N ASP A 211 -31.90 -11.37 -21.13
CA ASP A 211 -32.33 -10.74 -19.90
C ASP A 211 -31.63 -11.42 -18.71
N LEU A 212 -30.77 -10.66 -18.04
CA LEU A 212 -29.99 -11.08 -16.87
C LEU A 212 -30.62 -10.51 -15.60
N TYR A 213 -31.00 -11.37 -14.66
CA TYR A 213 -31.53 -10.97 -13.35
C TYR A 213 -30.39 -10.92 -12.32
N LEU A 214 -30.03 -9.72 -11.89
CA LEU A 214 -28.88 -9.48 -11.01
C LEU A 214 -29.33 -9.03 -9.61
N THR A 215 -28.68 -9.52 -8.56
CA THR A 215 -28.93 -9.06 -7.18
C THR A 215 -27.64 -8.87 -6.36
N ASP A 216 -27.61 -7.85 -5.52
CA ASP A 216 -26.58 -7.64 -4.49
C ASP A 216 -27.14 -7.77 -3.05
N TYR A 217 -28.38 -8.25 -2.93
CA TYR A 217 -29.17 -8.36 -1.71
C TYR A 217 -29.50 -7.04 -1.00
N THR A 218 -29.47 -5.90 -1.71
CA THR A 218 -29.96 -4.61 -1.23
C THR A 218 -31.35 -4.29 -1.81
N THR A 219 -32.18 -3.57 -1.05
CA THR A 219 -33.59 -3.31 -1.40
C THR A 219 -33.78 -1.94 -2.02
N ASN A 220 -34.53 -1.86 -3.11
CA ASN A 220 -34.89 -0.61 -3.77
C ASN A 220 -36.41 -0.57 -4.09
N PRO A 221 -37.16 0.45 -3.65
CA PRO A 221 -38.61 0.52 -3.81
C PRO A 221 -39.11 0.57 -5.27
N ASP A 222 -38.28 1.04 -6.20
CA ASP A 222 -38.69 1.18 -7.60
C ASP A 222 -38.49 -0.12 -8.42
N LEU A 223 -37.96 -1.19 -7.80
CA LEU A 223 -37.85 -2.51 -8.41
C LEU A 223 -39.16 -3.32 -8.31
N PHE A 224 -39.24 -4.37 -9.13
CA PHE A 224 -40.34 -5.32 -9.07
C PHE A 224 -40.31 -6.11 -7.75
N LEU A 225 -41.47 -6.25 -7.10
CA LEU A 225 -41.62 -7.03 -5.88
C LEU A 225 -41.82 -8.49 -6.25
N TYR A 226 -40.84 -9.33 -5.90
CA TYR A 226 -41.01 -10.78 -5.97
C TYR A 226 -41.57 -11.27 -4.63
N GLU A 227 -42.87 -11.53 -4.58
CA GLU A 227 -43.56 -12.02 -3.38
C GLU A 227 -43.16 -13.48 -3.08
N ASP A 228 -43.18 -13.83 -1.80
CA ASP A 228 -42.93 -15.21 -1.38
C ASP A 228 -44.15 -16.05 -1.80
N PRO A 229 -43.98 -17.21 -2.45
CA PRO A 229 -45.09 -18.10 -2.78
C PRO A 229 -45.94 -18.56 -1.57
N GLU A 230 -45.49 -18.32 -0.33
CA GLU A 230 -46.28 -18.54 0.89
C GLU A 230 -47.19 -17.36 1.30
N ASP A 231 -46.98 -16.15 0.75
CA ASP A 231 -47.74 -14.92 1.08
C ASP A 231 -48.74 -14.49 -0.03
N CYS A 232 -48.78 -15.18 -1.19
CA CYS A 232 -49.71 -14.87 -2.28
C CYS A 232 -51.09 -15.56 -2.09
N ASP A 233 -52.15 -14.76 -1.92
CA ASP A 233 -53.54 -15.26 -1.80
C ASP A 233 -54.30 -15.36 -3.15
N ASP A 234 -53.73 -14.92 -4.29
CA ASP A 234 -54.48 -14.81 -5.55
C ASP A 234 -54.08 -15.82 -6.64
N SER A 235 -55.00 -16.74 -6.89
CA SER A 235 -55.00 -17.74 -7.95
C SER A 235 -55.58 -17.20 -9.28
N GLU A 236 -54.96 -16.21 -9.92
CA GLU A 236 -55.54 -15.67 -11.18
C GLU A 236 -54.59 -15.38 -12.36
N PHE A 237 -53.28 -15.60 -12.25
CA PHE A 237 -52.40 -15.58 -13.44
C PHE A 237 -51.49 -16.82 -13.51
N GLY A 238 -51.66 -17.56 -14.60
CA GLY A 238 -51.13 -18.91 -14.80
C GLY A 238 -49.61 -19.05 -14.66
N GLN A 239 -49.23 -20.19 -14.09
CA GLN A 239 -47.99 -20.95 -14.30
C GLN A 239 -46.77 -20.10 -14.73
N THR A 240 -46.19 -19.34 -13.80
CA THR A 240 -44.81 -18.87 -13.96
C THR A 240 -43.90 -19.76 -13.11
N SER A 241 -42.86 -20.28 -13.75
CA SER A 241 -41.84 -21.15 -13.15
C SER A 241 -41.45 -20.69 -11.74
N LYS A 242 -41.56 -21.58 -10.74
CA LYS A 242 -41.24 -21.37 -9.33
C LYS A 242 -39.95 -20.55 -9.13
N TRP A 243 -40.10 -19.24 -8.89
CA TRP A 243 -39.00 -18.36 -8.50
C TRP A 243 -38.47 -18.84 -7.14
N GLN A 244 -37.20 -19.23 -7.05
CA GLN A 244 -36.63 -19.84 -5.83
C GLN A 244 -36.06 -18.82 -4.84
N GLY A 245 -36.17 -17.53 -5.17
CA GLY A 245 -35.64 -16.40 -4.40
C GLY A 245 -34.43 -15.75 -5.07
N PRO A 246 -33.97 -14.58 -4.58
CA PRO A 246 -34.45 -13.88 -3.39
C PRO A 246 -35.80 -13.18 -3.61
N TYR A 247 -36.59 -13.08 -2.54
CA TYR A 247 -37.90 -12.42 -2.49
C TYR A 247 -37.76 -11.00 -1.97
N GLY A 248 -38.60 -10.09 -2.47
CA GLY A 248 -38.56 -8.66 -2.21
C GLY A 248 -38.17 -7.83 -3.43
N GLN A 249 -37.97 -6.53 -3.22
CA GLN A 249 -37.59 -5.58 -4.27
C GLN A 249 -36.06 -5.42 -4.33
N MET A 250 -35.34 -6.46 -4.74
CA MET A 250 -33.86 -6.48 -4.74
C MET A 250 -33.23 -7.06 -6.01
N ILE A 251 -34.06 -7.36 -7.01
CA ILE A 251 -33.62 -7.96 -8.26
C ILE A 251 -33.73 -6.91 -9.35
N LEU A 252 -32.59 -6.60 -9.96
CA LEU A 252 -32.51 -5.72 -11.11
C LEU A 252 -32.51 -6.56 -12.39
N PRO A 253 -33.56 -6.49 -13.22
CA PRO A 253 -33.53 -7.09 -14.56
C PRO A 253 -32.67 -6.20 -15.47
N ILE A 254 -31.65 -6.78 -16.11
CA ILE A 254 -30.75 -6.10 -17.03
C ILE A 254 -30.88 -6.73 -18.41
N ARG A 255 -31.32 -5.96 -19.40
CA ARG A 255 -31.37 -6.40 -20.80
C ARG A 255 -30.05 -6.16 -21.51
N LEU A 256 -29.46 -7.25 -21.99
CA LEU A 256 -28.18 -7.28 -22.71
C LEU A 256 -28.43 -7.33 -24.21
N TYR A 257 -27.61 -6.61 -24.99
CA TYR A 257 -27.69 -6.58 -26.44
C TYR A 257 -26.37 -7.01 -27.11
N GLY A 258 -26.48 -7.64 -28.27
CA GLY A 258 -25.37 -7.92 -29.19
C GLY A 258 -24.30 -8.82 -28.56
N ILE A 259 -23.04 -8.38 -28.63
CA ILE A 259 -21.89 -9.15 -28.12
C ILE A 259 -21.96 -9.43 -26.62
N ASN A 260 -22.55 -8.53 -25.84
CA ASN A 260 -22.71 -8.69 -24.40
C ASN A 260 -23.73 -9.80 -24.08
N ALA A 261 -24.78 -9.94 -24.89
CA ALA A 261 -25.77 -11.01 -24.76
C ALA A 261 -25.16 -12.38 -25.10
N GLN A 262 -24.43 -12.46 -26.22
CA GLN A 262 -23.71 -13.67 -26.63
C GLN A 262 -22.70 -14.10 -25.56
N TRP A 263 -21.87 -13.16 -25.10
CA TRP A 263 -20.89 -13.45 -24.06
C TRP A 263 -21.52 -13.96 -22.77
N ALA A 264 -22.65 -13.37 -22.34
CA ALA A 264 -23.35 -13.80 -21.13
C ALA A 264 -23.90 -15.23 -21.27
N ASN A 265 -24.49 -15.58 -22.41
CA ASN A 265 -24.99 -16.95 -22.66
C ASN A 265 -23.87 -18.00 -22.64
N ASP A 266 -22.67 -17.64 -23.10
CA ASP A 266 -21.54 -18.58 -23.17
C ASP A 266 -20.74 -18.69 -21.85
N ASN A 267 -20.80 -17.67 -20.97
CA ASN A 267 -19.85 -17.54 -19.84
C ASN A 267 -20.50 -17.34 -18.46
N VAL A 268 -21.83 -17.18 -18.36
CA VAL A 268 -22.51 -16.89 -17.09
C VAL A 268 -23.55 -17.97 -16.80
N GLU A 269 -23.44 -18.61 -15.64
CA GLU A 269 -24.43 -19.55 -15.12
C GLU A 269 -25.22 -18.97 -13.92
N GLU A 270 -26.34 -19.61 -13.56
CA GLU A 270 -27.11 -19.24 -12.37
C GLU A 270 -26.27 -19.44 -11.09
N GLY A 271 -26.14 -18.38 -10.29
CA GLY A 271 -25.31 -18.36 -9.07
C GLY A 271 -23.91 -17.77 -9.26
N ASP A 272 -23.51 -17.42 -10.49
CA ASP A 272 -22.22 -16.76 -10.74
C ASP A 272 -22.20 -15.29 -10.29
N PHE A 273 -21.02 -14.81 -9.91
CA PHE A 273 -20.82 -13.40 -9.59
C PHE A 273 -20.41 -12.63 -10.84
N VAL A 274 -21.16 -11.58 -11.18
CA VAL A 274 -20.99 -10.82 -12.41
C VAL A 274 -20.70 -9.35 -12.09
N PHE A 275 -19.81 -8.75 -12.88
CA PHE A 275 -19.59 -7.32 -12.96
C PHE A 275 -20.16 -6.78 -14.26
N ALA A 276 -21.14 -5.89 -14.15
CA ALA A 276 -21.76 -5.21 -15.27
C ALA A 276 -21.32 -3.75 -15.28
N ARG A 277 -20.71 -3.30 -16.38
CA ARG A 277 -20.21 -1.93 -16.54
C ARG A 277 -21.19 -1.10 -17.33
N ASN A 278 -21.33 0.17 -16.95
CA ASN A 278 -22.06 1.20 -17.68
C ASN A 278 -23.52 0.79 -18.00
N VAL A 279 -24.18 0.22 -17.01
CA VAL A 279 -25.60 -0.18 -17.06
C VAL A 279 -26.45 1.08 -17.08
N HIS A 280 -27.24 1.25 -18.14
CA HIS A 280 -28.20 2.35 -18.23
C HIS A 280 -29.48 1.98 -17.48
N ILE A 281 -29.79 2.71 -16.40
CA ILE A 281 -31.01 2.48 -15.62
C ILE A 281 -32.17 3.24 -16.25
N LYS A 282 -33.22 2.53 -16.64
CA LYS A 282 -34.43 3.08 -17.26
C LYS A 282 -35.68 2.51 -16.60
N LEU A 283 -36.83 3.11 -16.89
CA LEU A 283 -38.13 2.56 -16.49
C LEU A 283 -38.64 1.60 -17.57
N SER A 284 -39.11 0.44 -17.13
CA SER A 284 -39.83 -0.52 -17.95
C SER A 284 -41.23 -0.02 -18.30
N LYS A 285 -41.91 -0.73 -19.21
CA LYS A 285 -43.31 -0.45 -19.58
C LYS A 285 -44.28 -0.54 -18.39
N THR A 286 -43.89 -1.28 -17.35
CA THR A 286 -44.63 -1.45 -16.09
C THR A 286 -44.26 -0.40 -15.03
N ASN A 287 -43.55 0.68 -15.40
CA ASN A 287 -43.03 1.70 -14.48
C ASN A 287 -42.15 1.15 -13.35
N LYS A 288 -41.42 0.05 -13.62
CA LYS A 288 -40.43 -0.54 -12.72
C LYS A 288 -39.03 -0.34 -13.27
N MET A 289 -38.02 -0.25 -12.40
CA MET A 289 -36.64 -0.09 -12.84
C MET A 289 -36.11 -1.33 -13.57
N GLU A 290 -35.48 -1.08 -14.71
CA GLU A 290 -34.76 -2.07 -15.51
C GLU A 290 -33.41 -1.49 -15.97
N GLY A 291 -32.40 -2.34 -16.10
CA GLY A 291 -31.10 -2.01 -16.68
C GLY A 291 -31.06 -2.33 -18.17
N ALA A 292 -30.27 -1.59 -18.94
CA ALA A 292 -29.94 -1.89 -20.33
C ALA A 292 -28.44 -1.75 -20.58
N ILE A 293 -27.86 -2.74 -21.26
CA ILE A 293 -26.47 -2.69 -21.73
C ILE A 293 -26.47 -2.89 -23.24
N HIS A 294 -26.17 -1.80 -23.96
CA HIS A 294 -26.04 -1.80 -25.41
C HIS A 294 -24.59 -2.06 -25.84
N GLU A 295 -24.41 -2.47 -27.09
CA GLU A 295 -23.08 -2.55 -27.72
C GLU A 295 -22.46 -1.17 -27.93
N ASP A 296 -21.15 -1.06 -27.75
CA ASP A 296 -20.42 0.19 -28.01
C ASP A 296 -20.27 0.41 -29.52
N GLN A 297 -20.86 1.49 -30.04
CA GLN A 297 -20.79 1.83 -31.46
C GLN A 297 -19.37 2.08 -31.95
N ARG A 298 -18.44 2.50 -31.06
CA ARG A 298 -17.04 2.79 -31.41
C ARG A 298 -16.14 1.58 -31.25
N ASN A 299 -16.44 0.69 -30.31
CA ASN A 299 -15.61 -0.45 -30.00
C ASN A 299 -16.43 -1.74 -29.92
N LYS A 300 -16.73 -2.31 -31.09
CA LYS A 300 -17.63 -3.47 -31.25
C LYS A 300 -17.16 -4.75 -30.54
N TYR A 301 -15.87 -4.85 -30.19
CA TYR A 301 -15.29 -6.04 -29.55
C TYR A 301 -15.17 -5.93 -28.03
N ARG A 302 -15.67 -4.84 -27.44
CA ARG A 302 -15.53 -4.59 -26.00
C ARG A 302 -16.72 -5.19 -25.25
N ASN A 303 -16.44 -6.13 -24.36
CA ASN A 303 -17.43 -6.68 -23.44
C ASN A 303 -17.47 -5.85 -22.16
N ASP A 304 -18.66 -5.33 -21.86
CA ASP A 304 -18.95 -4.56 -20.64
C ASP A 304 -19.47 -5.45 -19.50
N ILE A 305 -19.64 -6.75 -19.75
CA ILE A 305 -19.97 -7.77 -18.75
C ILE A 305 -18.79 -8.70 -18.58
N ARG A 306 -18.47 -9.03 -17.32
CA ARG A 306 -17.39 -9.96 -16.96
C ARG A 306 -17.76 -10.75 -15.72
N ARG A 307 -17.20 -11.96 -15.59
CA ARG A 307 -17.26 -12.72 -14.35
C ARG A 307 -16.38 -12.05 -13.31
N LEU A 308 -16.87 -11.95 -12.08
CA LEU A 308 -16.17 -11.31 -10.97
C LEU A 308 -15.21 -12.32 -10.34
N GLU A 309 -13.90 -12.05 -10.40
CA GLU A 309 -12.86 -12.92 -9.82
C GLU A 309 -12.33 -12.42 -8.46
N ASN A 310 -12.59 -11.15 -8.14
CA ASN A 310 -12.08 -10.53 -6.92
C ASN A 310 -12.74 -11.12 -5.66
N LYS A 311 -11.95 -11.83 -4.85
CA LYS A 311 -12.41 -12.51 -3.63
C LYS A 311 -13.02 -11.56 -2.59
N SER A 312 -12.51 -10.33 -2.49
CA SER A 312 -13.02 -9.35 -1.51
C SER A 312 -14.45 -8.91 -1.82
N ASP A 313 -14.72 -8.61 -3.09
CA ASP A 313 -16.04 -8.16 -3.55
C ASP A 313 -17.07 -9.29 -3.43
N ILE A 314 -16.66 -10.52 -3.77
CA ILE A 314 -17.49 -11.73 -3.62
C ILE A 314 -17.83 -11.97 -2.14
N ALA A 315 -16.86 -11.78 -1.24
CA ALA A 315 -17.08 -11.95 0.20
C ALA A 315 -18.10 -10.95 0.75
N GLU A 316 -18.11 -9.71 0.23
CA GLU A 316 -19.08 -8.69 0.63
C GLU A 316 -20.51 -9.05 0.20
N ILE A 317 -20.69 -9.49 -1.05
CA ILE A 317 -21.99 -9.96 -1.55
C ILE A 317 -22.47 -11.16 -0.74
N ARG A 318 -21.59 -12.14 -0.47
CA ARG A 318 -21.90 -13.31 0.37
C ARG A 318 -22.30 -12.92 1.80
N LYS A 319 -21.68 -11.88 2.38
CA LYS A 319 -22.04 -11.36 3.70
C LYS A 319 -23.46 -10.78 3.70
N ARG A 320 -23.85 -10.07 2.63
CA ARG A 320 -25.21 -9.54 2.47
C ARG A 320 -26.22 -10.67 2.25
N LYS A 321 -25.89 -11.66 1.43
CA LYS A 321 -26.67 -12.90 1.26
C LYS A 321 -26.93 -13.61 2.59
N ALA A 322 -25.89 -13.83 3.39
CA ALA A 322 -26.02 -14.46 4.70
C ALA A 322 -26.90 -13.65 5.67
N LYS A 323 -26.85 -12.31 5.59
CA LYS A 323 -27.74 -11.42 6.38
C LYS A 323 -29.20 -11.52 5.92
N TYR A 324 -29.44 -11.63 4.61
CA TYR A 324 -30.75 -11.86 4.04
C TYR A 324 -31.32 -13.22 4.48
N GLU A 325 -30.53 -14.29 4.34
CA GLU A 325 -30.92 -15.65 4.76
C GLU A 325 -31.15 -15.75 6.28
N ALA A 326 -30.33 -15.09 7.10
CA ALA A 326 -30.49 -15.09 8.56
C ALA A 326 -31.79 -14.40 9.02
N ARG A 327 -32.28 -13.40 8.26
CA ARG A 327 -33.58 -12.76 8.52
C ARG A 327 -34.75 -13.68 8.16
N ARG A 328 -34.50 -14.74 7.40
CA ARG A 328 -35.49 -15.73 6.98
C ARG A 328 -35.23 -17.06 7.71
N PRO A 329 -35.73 -17.25 8.95
CA PRO A 329 -35.80 -18.60 9.51
C PRO A 329 -36.74 -19.40 8.61
N SER A 330 -36.22 -20.44 7.97
CA SER A 330 -37.00 -21.41 7.19
C SER A 330 -38.24 -21.84 7.97
N ARG A 331 -39.43 -21.38 7.56
CA ARG A 331 -40.72 -21.93 8.04
C ARG A 331 -40.97 -23.34 7.46
N THR A 332 -40.10 -23.80 6.57
CA THR A 332 -40.13 -25.11 5.90
C THR A 332 -39.42 -26.22 6.70
N THR A 333 -39.63 -26.29 8.02
CA THR A 333 -39.34 -27.50 8.82
C THR A 333 -40.47 -27.81 9.79
N THR A 334 -41.63 -28.22 9.27
CA THR A 334 -42.64 -28.96 10.03
C THR A 334 -43.12 -30.18 9.27
N TYR A 335 -42.21 -31.09 8.97
CA TYR A 335 -42.47 -32.52 9.18
C TYR A 335 -41.19 -33.15 9.73
N ASN A 336 -41.32 -33.77 10.91
CA ASN A 336 -40.30 -34.47 11.70
C ASN A 336 -39.32 -33.59 12.48
N GLY A 337 -39.77 -33.12 13.64
CA GLY A 337 -38.88 -32.87 14.78
C GLY A 337 -39.22 -33.81 15.94
N PRO A 338 -38.32 -34.69 16.39
CA PRO A 338 -38.46 -35.28 17.71
C PRO A 338 -37.98 -34.28 18.77
N LYS A 339 -38.85 -34.05 19.76
CA LYS A 339 -38.53 -33.38 21.03
C LYS A 339 -37.41 -34.13 21.76
N LYS A 340 -36.39 -33.42 22.27
CA LYS A 340 -35.73 -33.65 23.59
C LYS A 340 -34.57 -32.67 23.85
N PRO A 341 -34.21 -32.39 25.13
CA PRO A 341 -33.35 -31.28 25.57
C PRO A 341 -31.84 -31.45 25.32
N SER A 342 -31.41 -32.24 24.33
CA SER A 342 -30.00 -32.41 23.97
C SER A 342 -29.47 -31.32 23.02
N ALA A 343 -30.33 -30.46 22.49
CA ALA A 343 -30.00 -29.48 21.46
C ALA A 343 -29.03 -28.37 21.92
N LYS A 344 -29.02 -28.00 23.20
CA LYS A 344 -28.04 -27.03 23.73
C LYS A 344 -26.62 -27.59 23.81
N ALA A 345 -26.46 -28.88 24.15
CA ALA A 345 -25.16 -29.54 24.16
C ALA A 345 -24.66 -29.86 22.74
N ALA A 346 -25.58 -30.22 21.82
CA ALA A 346 -25.25 -30.47 20.42
C ALA A 346 -24.90 -29.19 19.63
N ALA A 347 -25.55 -28.05 19.93
CA ALA A 347 -25.22 -26.76 19.33
C ALA A 347 -23.83 -26.27 19.74
N LYS A 348 -23.49 -26.35 21.05
CA LYS A 348 -22.16 -26.00 21.55
C LYS A 348 -21.06 -26.88 20.95
N LYS A 349 -21.29 -28.20 20.86
CA LYS A 349 -20.35 -29.15 20.24
C LYS A 349 -20.18 -28.96 18.72
N ARG A 350 -21.20 -28.43 18.03
CA ARG A 350 -21.16 -28.11 16.59
C ARG A 350 -20.42 -26.79 16.31
N GLU A 351 -20.50 -25.84 17.23
CA GLU A 351 -19.77 -24.57 17.17
C GLU A 351 -18.28 -24.79 17.45
N GLU A 352 -17.93 -25.57 18.50
CA GLU A 352 -16.56 -26.01 18.78
C GLU A 352 -15.95 -26.78 17.60
N LYS A 353 -16.72 -27.66 16.93
CA LYS A 353 -16.26 -28.37 15.73
C LYS A 353 -16.00 -27.44 14.53
N ARG A 354 -16.80 -26.37 14.37
CA ARG A 354 -16.61 -25.37 13.30
C ARG A 354 -15.40 -24.48 13.57
N GLU A 355 -15.16 -24.13 14.83
CA GLU A 355 -14.01 -23.36 15.24
C GLU A 355 -12.71 -24.16 15.07
N MET A 356 -12.70 -25.43 15.49
CA MET A 356 -11.60 -26.36 15.20
C MET A 356 -11.33 -26.50 13.70
N GLN A 357 -12.37 -26.60 12.86
CA GLN A 357 -12.20 -26.65 11.39
C GLN A 357 -11.66 -25.34 10.80
N ARG A 358 -11.96 -24.19 11.40
CA ARG A 358 -11.38 -22.90 10.96
C ARG A 358 -9.91 -22.82 11.34
N ILE A 359 -9.57 -23.19 12.57
CA ILE A 359 -8.18 -23.24 13.05
C ILE A 359 -7.37 -24.23 12.22
N GLN A 360 -7.93 -25.40 11.88
CA GLN A 360 -7.28 -26.40 11.04
C GLN A 360 -7.03 -25.89 9.62
N LYS A 361 -8.01 -25.21 9.00
CA LYS A 361 -7.81 -24.58 7.68
C LYS A 361 -6.80 -23.44 7.69
N GLU A 362 -6.75 -22.67 8.77
CA GLU A 362 -5.74 -21.60 8.93
C GLU A 362 -4.34 -22.17 9.12
N LEU A 363 -4.21 -23.27 9.88
CA LEU A 363 -2.96 -24.03 10.00
C LEU A 363 -2.53 -24.64 8.65
N GLU A 364 -3.44 -25.29 7.93
CA GLU A 364 -3.16 -25.83 6.59
C GLU A 364 -2.75 -24.72 5.59
N GLN A 365 -3.35 -23.54 5.67
CA GLN A 365 -2.93 -22.39 4.86
C GLN A 365 -1.54 -21.89 5.24
N LYS A 366 -1.22 -21.79 6.54
CA LYS A 366 0.12 -21.41 7.02
C LYS A 366 1.17 -22.44 6.57
N GLU A 367 0.88 -23.73 6.70
CA GLU A 367 1.78 -24.80 6.23
C GLU A 367 2.00 -24.76 4.70
N LEU A 368 0.96 -24.46 3.93
CA LEU A 368 1.07 -24.34 2.47
C LEU A 368 1.92 -23.12 2.07
N GLU A 369 1.75 -22.00 2.78
CA GLU A 369 2.54 -20.78 2.57
C GLU A 369 4.00 -20.98 2.96
N GLU A 370 4.27 -21.67 4.07
CA GLU A 370 5.63 -22.07 4.48
C GLU A 370 6.29 -22.99 3.46
N LYS A 371 5.57 -24.00 2.95
CA LYS A 371 6.07 -24.88 1.87
C LYS A 371 6.33 -24.11 0.58
N PHE A 372 5.52 -23.11 0.24
CA PHE A 372 5.75 -22.27 -0.93
C PHE A 372 7.00 -21.39 -0.77
N VAL A 373 7.19 -20.80 0.42
CA VAL A 373 8.40 -20.03 0.76
C VAL A 373 9.65 -20.91 0.74
N GLU A 374 9.56 -22.14 1.27
CA GLU A 374 10.65 -23.11 1.25
C GLU A 374 11.02 -23.53 -0.19
N GLN A 375 10.02 -23.77 -1.05
CA GLN A 375 10.24 -24.04 -2.47
C GLN A 375 10.87 -22.84 -3.20
N ALA A 376 10.45 -21.61 -2.87
CA ALA A 376 11.02 -20.39 -3.44
C ALA A 376 12.46 -20.17 -2.97
N ALA A 377 12.76 -20.42 -1.69
CA ALA A 377 14.11 -20.33 -1.12
C ALA A 377 15.04 -21.38 -1.74
N THR A 378 14.56 -22.61 -1.93
CA THR A 378 15.32 -23.69 -2.61
C THR A 378 15.64 -23.32 -4.06
N ARG A 379 14.68 -22.73 -4.79
CA ARG A 379 14.92 -22.21 -6.15
C ARG A 379 15.91 -21.06 -6.18
N ALA A 380 15.93 -20.23 -5.14
CA ALA A 380 16.85 -19.10 -5.00
C ALA A 380 18.22 -19.48 -4.42
N GLY A 381 18.41 -20.74 -4.00
CA GLY A 381 19.62 -21.21 -3.32
C GLY A 381 19.88 -20.56 -1.96
N VAL A 382 18.82 -20.12 -1.27
CA VAL A 382 18.87 -19.43 0.02
C VAL A 382 18.41 -20.37 1.13
N ASN A 383 18.99 -20.25 2.32
CA ASN A 383 18.58 -21.01 3.49
C ASN A 383 17.12 -20.69 3.89
N PRO A 384 16.19 -21.67 3.85
CA PRO A 384 14.78 -21.44 4.17
C PRO A 384 14.52 -21.21 5.67
N TYR A 385 15.44 -21.66 6.53
CA TYR A 385 15.30 -21.59 7.99
C TYR A 385 15.73 -20.24 8.58
N VAL A 386 16.16 -19.29 7.76
CA VAL A 386 16.56 -17.95 8.22
C VAL A 386 15.70 -16.91 7.57
N ARG A 387 14.95 -16.15 8.37
CA ARG A 387 14.04 -15.11 7.89
C ARG A 387 14.54 -13.73 8.30
N ALA A 388 14.73 -12.87 7.31
CA ALA A 388 14.96 -11.45 7.49
C ALA A 388 13.63 -10.70 7.64
N ARG A 389 13.63 -9.66 8.48
CA ARG A 389 12.55 -8.67 8.54
C ARG A 389 12.50 -7.84 7.24
N ASN A 390 11.32 -7.37 6.87
CA ASN A 390 11.05 -6.54 5.69
C ASN A 390 11.44 -7.18 4.33
N PRO A 391 10.67 -8.19 3.86
CA PRO A 391 10.94 -8.87 2.59
C PRO A 391 10.75 -7.99 1.34
N ASP A 392 10.15 -6.81 1.47
CA ASP A 392 9.89 -5.89 0.36
C ASP A 392 11.09 -4.97 0.03
N ILE A 393 12.09 -4.90 0.91
CA ILE A 393 13.27 -4.03 0.72
C ILE A 393 14.27 -4.69 -0.23
N GLN A 394 14.80 -3.92 -1.18
CA GLN A 394 15.82 -4.36 -2.13
C GLN A 394 17.11 -4.81 -1.44
N LEU A 395 17.74 -5.86 -1.97
CA LEU A 395 19.02 -6.37 -1.47
C LEU A 395 20.18 -5.43 -1.85
N SER A 396 21.02 -5.10 -0.87
CA SER A 396 22.30 -4.40 -1.02
C SER A 396 23.45 -5.38 -0.91
N THR A 397 24.51 -5.17 -1.71
CA THR A 397 25.75 -5.95 -1.60
C THR A 397 26.62 -5.45 -0.45
N ILE A 398 27.54 -6.28 0.05
CA ILE A 398 28.47 -5.85 1.11
C ILE A 398 29.35 -4.69 0.63
N THR A 399 29.78 -4.71 -0.63
CA THR A 399 30.56 -3.63 -1.24
C THR A 399 29.80 -2.30 -1.22
N GLU A 400 28.51 -2.30 -1.57
CA GLU A 400 27.66 -1.10 -1.52
C GLU A 400 27.49 -0.56 -0.09
N ILE A 401 27.42 -1.46 0.91
CA ILE A 401 27.35 -1.06 2.31
C ILE A 401 28.67 -0.41 2.72
N ILE A 402 29.82 -1.02 2.40
CA ILE A 402 31.13 -0.49 2.77
C ILE A 402 31.38 0.86 2.06
N ASP A 403 31.19 0.90 0.74
CA ASP A 403 31.43 2.07 -0.12
C ASP A 403 30.18 2.94 -0.28
N ASN A 404 29.50 3.23 0.84
CA ASN A 404 28.28 4.01 0.80
C ASN A 404 28.55 5.46 0.38
N ARG A 405 27.99 5.86 -0.77
CA ARG A 405 28.08 7.24 -1.30
C ARG A 405 27.56 8.31 -0.34
N ALA A 406 26.62 7.97 0.53
CA ALA A 406 26.08 8.90 1.53
C ALA A 406 27.09 9.29 2.62
N LEU A 407 28.24 8.61 2.70
CA LEU A 407 29.34 9.02 3.59
C LEU A 407 29.97 10.33 3.12
N SER A 408 29.89 10.70 1.84
CA SER A 408 30.44 11.95 1.34
C SER A 408 29.34 13.00 1.23
N CYS A 409 29.47 14.11 1.96
CA CYS A 409 28.53 15.22 1.91
C CYS A 409 29.24 16.56 1.71
N ARG A 410 28.58 17.52 1.04
CA ARG A 410 29.10 18.88 0.89
C ARG A 410 28.63 19.75 2.03
N ASN A 411 29.57 20.39 2.71
CA ASN A 411 29.23 21.38 3.71
C ASN A 411 28.66 22.67 3.05
N PRO A 412 28.09 23.60 3.84
CA PRO A 412 27.61 24.88 3.32
C PRO A 412 28.66 25.74 2.62
N GLN A 413 29.96 25.46 2.85
CA GLN A 413 31.11 26.12 2.22
C GLN A 413 31.58 25.40 0.94
N LYS A 414 30.82 24.39 0.45
CA LYS A 414 31.13 23.56 -0.73
C LYS A 414 32.40 22.71 -0.61
N VAL A 415 32.85 22.43 0.61
CA VAL A 415 33.94 21.47 0.89
C VAL A 415 33.33 20.08 1.06
N ASP A 416 33.91 19.09 0.41
CA ASP A 416 33.52 17.69 0.56
C ASP A 416 34.02 17.17 1.93
N ILE A 417 33.08 16.73 2.78
CA ILE A 417 33.33 16.14 4.10
C ILE A 417 32.95 14.65 4.03
N VAL A 418 33.80 13.80 4.61
CA VAL A 418 33.50 12.38 4.80
C VAL A 418 32.96 12.17 6.21
N LEU A 419 31.69 11.77 6.31
CA LEU A 419 31.03 11.38 7.54
C LEU A 419 31.61 10.05 8.06
N PRO A 420 31.73 9.88 9.38
CA PRO A 420 32.21 8.62 9.95
C PRO A 420 31.21 7.46 9.77
N PHE A 421 29.91 7.76 9.73
CA PHE A 421 28.80 6.81 9.54
C PHE A 421 27.51 7.57 9.21
N VAL A 422 26.49 6.87 8.68
CA VAL A 422 25.19 7.47 8.28
C VAL A 422 23.96 6.89 9.01
N ASN A 423 24.16 5.93 9.92
CA ASN A 423 23.07 5.25 10.66
C ASN A 423 21.97 4.68 9.76
N ALA A 424 22.36 3.89 8.76
CA ALA A 424 21.44 3.28 7.79
C ALA A 424 21.13 1.81 8.12
N LYS A 425 20.02 1.32 7.57
CA LYS A 425 19.63 -0.09 7.62
C LYS A 425 19.59 -0.66 6.22
N TYR A 426 20.14 -1.85 6.07
CA TYR A 426 20.29 -2.55 4.80
C TYR A 426 19.70 -3.94 4.93
N ARG A 427 19.39 -4.55 3.79
CA ARG A 427 19.06 -5.97 3.70
C ARG A 427 20.02 -6.60 2.71
N SER A 428 20.68 -7.68 3.09
CA SER A 428 21.72 -8.30 2.27
C SER A 428 21.62 -9.81 2.32
N ARG A 429 22.10 -10.46 1.25
CA ARG A 429 22.23 -11.90 1.18
C ARG A 429 23.68 -12.27 1.41
N VAL A 430 23.96 -12.98 2.50
CA VAL A 430 25.32 -13.18 3.01
C VAL A 430 25.61 -14.64 3.37
N ARG A 431 26.89 -14.96 3.54
CA ARG A 431 27.40 -16.21 4.11
C ARG A 431 28.33 -15.89 5.27
N VAL A 432 28.31 -16.73 6.30
CA VAL A 432 29.21 -16.58 7.44
C VAL A 432 30.51 -17.30 7.15
N VAL A 433 31.63 -16.59 7.25
CA VAL A 433 32.96 -17.12 6.91
C VAL A 433 33.80 -17.34 8.17
N ASP A 434 33.54 -16.57 9.21
CA ASP A 434 34.16 -16.76 10.52
C ASP A 434 33.25 -16.20 11.63
N PHE A 435 33.54 -16.55 12.86
CA PHE A 435 32.90 -16.00 14.04
C PHE A 435 33.91 -15.77 15.17
N SER A 436 33.60 -14.84 16.06
CA SER A 436 34.42 -14.53 17.24
C SER A 436 33.51 -14.30 18.45
N PRO A 437 33.82 -14.84 19.64
CA PRO A 437 35.03 -15.62 20.02
C PRO A 437 35.13 -17.02 19.39
N SER A 438 36.28 -17.70 19.49
CA SER A 438 36.45 -19.03 18.85
C SER A 438 35.73 -20.18 19.54
N ASN A 439 35.35 -20.03 20.81
CA ASN A 439 34.62 -21.04 21.57
C ASN A 439 33.17 -20.58 21.75
N LEU A 440 32.22 -21.51 21.61
CA LEU A 440 30.80 -21.22 21.81
C LEU A 440 30.48 -20.79 23.25
N GLU A 441 31.21 -21.34 24.22
CA GLU A 441 31.08 -21.01 25.65
C GLU A 441 31.32 -19.52 25.95
N ASP A 442 32.09 -18.84 25.10
CA ASP A 442 32.47 -17.45 25.29
C ASP A 442 31.50 -16.48 24.58
N PHE A 443 30.46 -16.99 23.90
CA PHE A 443 29.43 -16.18 23.23
C PHE A 443 28.51 -15.46 24.22
N THR A 444 28.45 -15.96 25.45
CA THR A 444 27.71 -15.35 26.55
C THR A 444 28.69 -14.77 27.56
N ARG A 445 28.41 -13.55 28.02
CA ARG A 445 29.22 -12.85 29.03
C ARG A 445 28.34 -12.43 30.20
N SER A 446 28.91 -12.49 31.40
CA SER A 446 28.24 -12.02 32.61
C SER A 446 28.40 -10.50 32.73
N THR A 447 27.31 -9.78 33.00
CA THR A 447 27.33 -8.33 33.25
C THR A 447 28.06 -7.95 34.54
N ALA A 448 28.31 -8.92 35.43
CA ALA A 448 29.12 -8.72 36.63
C ALA A 448 30.63 -8.78 36.36
N ASP A 449 31.05 -9.20 35.16
CA ASP A 449 32.46 -9.20 34.77
C ASP A 449 32.92 -7.76 34.51
N SER A 450 33.80 -7.26 35.38
CA SER A 450 34.35 -5.91 35.30
C SER A 450 35.16 -5.66 34.03
N THR A 451 35.60 -6.72 33.33
CA THR A 451 36.30 -6.61 32.05
C THR A 451 35.34 -6.40 30.87
N TRP A 452 34.07 -6.77 31.03
CA TRP A 452 33.03 -6.68 30.00
C TRP A 452 32.16 -5.42 30.17
N ASN A 453 31.81 -5.06 31.41
CA ASN A 453 30.98 -3.89 31.69
C ASN A 453 31.69 -2.90 32.62
N THR A 454 32.28 -1.85 32.04
CA THR A 454 33.00 -0.81 32.80
C THR A 454 32.03 0.16 33.53
N SER A 455 30.76 0.21 33.13
CA SER A 455 29.85 1.32 33.47
C SER A 455 28.76 0.95 34.50
N MET A 456 28.49 -0.33 34.75
CA MET A 456 27.43 -0.73 35.70
C MET A 456 27.90 -1.82 36.67
N LYS A 457 28.00 -1.46 37.95
CA LYS A 457 27.99 -2.43 39.07
C LYS A 457 26.55 -2.89 39.30
N ASP A 458 26.01 -3.68 38.38
CA ASP A 458 24.67 -4.24 38.55
C ASP A 458 24.68 -5.25 39.70
N ILE A 459 23.75 -5.11 40.65
CA ILE A 459 23.70 -5.88 41.91
C ILE A 459 23.35 -7.36 41.67
N ARG A 460 22.91 -7.72 40.44
CA ARG A 460 22.61 -9.10 40.04
C ARG A 460 23.33 -9.43 38.73
N PRO A 461 24.19 -10.47 38.69
CA PRO A 461 24.82 -10.91 37.46
C PRO A 461 23.73 -11.39 36.49
N ARG A 462 23.72 -10.83 35.28
CA ARG A 462 22.88 -11.28 34.17
C ARG A 462 23.80 -11.74 33.06
N TRP A 463 23.35 -12.70 32.26
CA TRP A 463 24.08 -13.16 31.10
C TRP A 463 23.58 -12.44 29.86
N GLU A 464 24.51 -12.03 29.00
CA GLU A 464 24.22 -11.33 27.75
C GLU A 464 24.95 -11.98 26.58
N TRP A 465 24.33 -11.99 25.41
CA TRP A 465 24.99 -12.42 24.18
C TRP A 465 25.98 -11.36 23.68
N ALA A 466 27.15 -11.85 23.25
CA ALA A 466 28.29 -11.05 22.86
C ALA A 466 29.18 -11.82 21.88
N PHE A 467 28.78 -11.86 20.61
CA PHE A 467 29.59 -12.48 19.56
C PHE A 467 29.48 -11.72 18.25
N VAL A 468 30.44 -11.98 17.36
CA VAL A 468 30.61 -11.30 16.08
C VAL A 468 30.63 -12.36 14.99
N LEU A 469 29.88 -12.10 13.92
CA LEU A 469 29.91 -12.90 12.70
C LEU A 469 30.65 -12.14 11.62
N LEU A 470 31.62 -12.77 11.00
CA LEU A 470 32.29 -12.24 9.82
C LEU A 470 31.56 -12.78 8.59
N VAL A 471 30.96 -11.88 7.80
CA VAL A 471 30.15 -12.26 6.65
C VAL A 471 30.74 -11.79 5.32
N GLU A 472 30.45 -12.56 4.28
CA GLU A 472 30.74 -12.27 2.88
C GLU A 472 29.45 -12.29 2.05
N ASP A 473 29.48 -11.69 0.87
CA ASP A 473 28.35 -11.71 -0.07
C ASP A 473 28.14 -13.14 -0.62
N ALA A 474 26.88 -13.54 -0.79
CA ALA A 474 26.53 -14.84 -1.37
C ALA A 474 27.14 -15.08 -2.76
N ASN A 475 27.29 -14.01 -3.54
CA ASN A 475 27.91 -14.03 -4.88
C ASN A 475 29.27 -13.32 -4.89
N ALA A 476 30.06 -13.44 -3.81
CA ALA A 476 31.39 -12.84 -3.76
C ALA A 476 32.23 -13.21 -5.01
N PRO A 477 32.96 -12.24 -5.60
CA PRO A 477 33.87 -12.51 -6.71
C PRO A 477 34.96 -13.50 -6.26
N SER A 478 35.43 -14.35 -7.17
CA SER A 478 36.46 -15.37 -6.92
C SER A 478 37.88 -14.79 -6.75
N THR A 479 37.96 -13.62 -6.11
CA THR A 479 39.19 -12.93 -5.74
C THR A 479 39.57 -13.28 -4.32
N THR A 480 40.87 -13.35 -4.06
CA THR A 480 41.46 -13.64 -2.73
C THR A 480 40.95 -12.69 -1.64
N ASP A 481 40.60 -11.45 -2.00
CA ASP A 481 40.11 -10.41 -1.08
C ASP A 481 38.64 -10.06 -1.35
N ALA A 482 37.72 -10.97 -1.08
CA ALA A 482 36.30 -10.60 -1.04
C ALA A 482 36.05 -9.61 0.12
N PRO A 483 35.19 -8.59 -0.06
CA PRO A 483 34.87 -7.66 1.01
C PRO A 483 34.12 -8.38 2.13
N ARG A 484 34.67 -8.31 3.34
CA ARG A 484 34.14 -8.94 4.55
C ARG A 484 33.60 -7.89 5.50
N LEU A 485 32.47 -8.19 6.13
CA LEU A 485 31.82 -7.30 7.08
C LEU A 485 31.66 -7.98 8.44
N PRO A 486 32.22 -7.43 9.53
CA PRO A 486 31.92 -7.90 10.87
C PRO A 486 30.54 -7.39 11.31
N LEU A 487 29.66 -8.32 11.66
CA LEU A 487 28.33 -8.08 12.22
C LEU A 487 28.35 -8.40 13.71
N PHE A 488 28.16 -7.38 14.53
CA PHE A 488 28.06 -7.51 15.98
C PHE A 488 26.65 -7.96 16.36
N LEU A 489 26.56 -8.96 17.24
CA LEU A 489 25.30 -9.38 17.83
C LEU A 489 25.25 -9.00 19.30
N ASN A 490 24.47 -7.94 19.56
CA ASN A 490 24.12 -7.50 20.91
C ASN A 490 23.07 -8.45 21.51
N ASN A 491 22.86 -8.35 22.82
CA ASN A 491 21.94 -9.21 23.56
C ASN A 491 20.54 -9.33 22.93
N ASP A 492 19.92 -8.20 22.59
CA ASP A 492 18.56 -8.18 22.02
C ASP A 492 18.51 -8.82 20.62
N ASN A 493 19.50 -8.49 19.79
CA ASN A 493 19.59 -8.98 18.42
C ASN A 493 19.88 -10.49 18.39
N ALA A 494 20.78 -10.98 19.25
CA ALA A 494 21.07 -12.40 19.40
C ALA A 494 19.89 -13.18 20.00
N THR A 495 19.21 -12.62 21.00
CA THR A 495 17.99 -13.22 21.58
C THR A 495 16.91 -13.36 20.52
N HIS A 496 16.75 -12.34 19.66
CA HIS A 496 15.81 -12.38 18.54
C HIS A 496 16.23 -13.34 17.42
N LEU A 497 17.53 -13.47 17.17
CA LEU A 497 18.08 -14.40 16.18
C LEU A 497 17.85 -15.86 16.59
N LEU A 498 18.27 -16.20 17.80
CA LEU A 498 18.31 -17.58 18.33
C LEU A 498 16.99 -18.00 18.99
N LYS A 499 16.12 -17.04 19.36
CA LYS A 499 14.97 -17.25 20.25
C LYS A 499 15.38 -17.91 21.58
N MET A 500 16.54 -17.52 22.10
CA MET A 500 17.11 -18.07 23.33
C MET A 500 17.60 -16.95 24.24
N THR A 501 17.36 -17.09 25.53
CA THR A 501 17.92 -16.20 26.55
C THR A 501 19.37 -16.56 26.81
N ALA A 502 20.24 -15.56 26.96
CA ALA A 502 21.62 -15.78 27.35
C ALA A 502 21.71 -16.37 28.76
N VAL A 503 22.60 -17.35 28.93
CA VAL A 503 22.85 -18.12 30.15
C VAL A 503 24.33 -18.45 30.25
N ASP A 504 24.76 -19.06 31.35
CA ASP A 504 26.10 -19.64 31.40
C ASP A 504 26.19 -20.91 30.54
N LEU A 505 26.82 -20.81 29.39
CA LEU A 505 27.02 -21.92 28.46
C LEU A 505 28.08 -22.92 28.94
N ARG A 506 28.87 -22.61 29.98
CA ARG A 506 29.85 -23.54 30.56
C ARG A 506 29.21 -24.52 31.54
N GLU A 507 28.18 -24.07 32.24
CA GLU A 507 27.42 -24.91 33.18
C GLU A 507 26.27 -25.65 32.50
N ASP A 508 25.56 -25.01 31.57
CA ASP A 508 24.37 -25.58 30.92
C ASP A 508 24.70 -26.22 29.56
N LEU A 509 25.03 -27.51 29.60
CA LEU A 509 25.37 -28.29 28.41
C LEU A 509 24.20 -28.41 27.42
N VAL A 510 22.96 -28.52 27.90
CA VAL A 510 21.77 -28.68 27.05
C VAL A 510 21.53 -27.43 26.22
N ARG A 511 21.64 -26.25 26.84
CA ARG A 511 21.52 -24.99 26.12
C ARG A 511 22.67 -24.75 25.15
N ARG A 512 23.87 -25.26 25.46
CA ARG A 512 25.03 -25.20 24.56
C ARG A 512 24.84 -26.06 23.31
N GLU A 513 24.31 -27.28 23.45
CA GLU A 513 23.97 -28.15 22.31
C GLU A 513 22.87 -27.53 21.43
N ASN A 514 21.80 -27.01 22.04
CA ASN A 514 20.75 -26.30 21.30
C ASN A 514 21.29 -25.06 20.55
N LEU A 515 22.27 -24.36 21.14
CA LEU A 515 22.93 -23.22 20.49
C LEU A 515 23.76 -23.69 19.29
N GLU A 516 24.50 -24.79 19.44
CA GLU A 516 25.30 -25.39 18.38
C GLU A 516 24.43 -25.80 17.18
N GLU A 517 23.30 -26.48 17.43
CA GLU A 517 22.34 -26.86 16.39
C GLU A 517 21.77 -25.62 15.66
N LYS A 518 21.36 -24.59 16.40
CA LYS A 518 20.83 -23.35 15.80
C LYS A 518 21.89 -22.61 14.98
N LEU A 519 23.13 -22.56 15.45
CA LEU A 519 24.20 -21.90 14.73
C LEU A 519 24.69 -22.73 13.53
N PHE A 520 24.59 -24.06 13.60
CA PHE A 520 24.83 -24.95 12.46
C PHE A 520 23.87 -24.64 11.30
N VAL A 521 22.61 -24.29 11.58
CA VAL A 521 21.69 -23.79 10.54
C VAL A 521 22.24 -22.53 9.87
N LEU A 522 22.90 -21.64 10.61
CA LEU A 522 23.40 -20.37 10.10
C LEU A 522 24.69 -20.50 9.27
N TRP A 523 25.64 -21.33 9.72
CA TRP A 523 26.99 -21.41 9.15
C TRP A 523 27.47 -22.81 8.75
N GLY A 524 26.63 -23.82 8.84
CA GLY A 524 26.94 -25.20 8.44
C GLY A 524 28.14 -25.80 9.20
N ASN A 525 29.06 -26.42 8.46
CA ASN A 525 30.24 -27.09 9.02
C ASN A 525 31.38 -26.16 9.47
N LEU A 526 31.13 -24.85 9.63
CA LEU A 526 32.17 -23.87 9.97
C LEU A 526 32.86 -24.16 11.31
N LEU A 527 32.09 -24.56 12.33
CA LEU A 527 32.63 -24.87 13.66
C LEU A 527 33.57 -26.09 13.62
N GLU A 528 33.13 -27.16 12.97
CA GLU A 528 33.90 -28.41 12.78
C GLU A 528 35.22 -28.12 12.05
N LEU A 529 35.15 -27.41 10.92
CA LEU A 529 36.33 -27.01 10.16
C LEU A 529 37.29 -26.17 10.99
N LYS A 530 36.77 -25.25 11.81
CA LYS A 530 37.59 -24.42 12.68
C LYS A 530 38.31 -25.24 13.74
N MET A 531 37.69 -26.30 14.26
CA MET A 531 38.32 -27.22 15.20
C MET A 531 39.40 -28.10 14.53
N GLU A 532 39.09 -28.68 13.37
CA GLU A 532 40.03 -29.53 12.61
C GLU A 532 41.28 -28.75 12.17
N LEU A 533 41.07 -27.59 11.55
CA LEU A 533 42.15 -26.76 11.01
C LEU A 533 42.96 -26.05 12.09
N ARG A 534 42.39 -25.84 13.28
CA ARG A 534 43.14 -25.39 14.47
C ARG A 534 44.18 -26.43 14.89
N ALA A 535 43.89 -27.73 14.76
CA ALA A 535 44.88 -28.78 14.96
C ALA A 535 45.99 -28.72 13.89
N SER A 536 45.65 -28.30 12.67
CA SER A 536 46.60 -28.08 11.56
C SER A 536 47.28 -26.70 11.53
N LYS A 537 47.06 -25.83 12.53
CA LYS A 537 47.58 -24.45 12.63
C LYS A 537 47.22 -23.50 11.46
N ILE A 538 46.14 -23.77 10.72
CA ILE A 538 45.65 -22.85 9.70
C ILE A 538 44.79 -21.76 10.37
N THR A 539 45.05 -20.50 10.02
CA THR A 539 44.32 -19.34 10.55
C THR A 539 43.10 -19.03 9.68
N PHE A 540 41.94 -18.92 10.31
CA PHE A 540 40.73 -18.39 9.68
C PHE A 540 40.81 -16.86 9.54
N PRO A 541 40.04 -16.26 8.61
CA PRO A 541 39.11 -16.86 7.64
C PRO A 541 39.76 -17.57 6.43
N LEU A 542 39.09 -18.60 5.89
CA LEU A 542 39.49 -19.30 4.64
C LEU A 542 39.32 -18.38 3.41
N PRO A 543 39.95 -18.71 2.26
CA PRO A 543 39.71 -18.00 0.99
C PRO A 543 38.24 -18.06 0.57
N SER A 544 37.78 -17.01 -0.14
CA SER A 544 36.41 -16.91 -0.65
C SER A 544 36.06 -18.12 -1.53
N ARG A 545 34.90 -18.75 -1.27
CA ARG A 545 34.40 -19.96 -1.97
C ARG A 545 35.28 -21.22 -1.83
N ASP A 546 36.03 -21.37 -0.74
CA ASP A 546 36.68 -22.65 -0.43
C ASP A 546 35.63 -23.78 -0.36
N GLU A 547 35.83 -24.85 -1.15
CA GLU A 547 34.92 -26.00 -1.26
C GLU A 547 34.74 -26.75 0.06
N ARG A 548 35.65 -26.56 1.02
CA ARG A 548 35.57 -27.15 2.36
C ARG A 548 34.40 -26.59 3.15
N LEU A 549 34.10 -25.30 2.99
CA LEU A 549 33.03 -24.62 3.72
C LEU A 549 31.68 -24.86 3.04
N LYS A 550 30.86 -25.67 3.69
CA LYS A 550 29.51 -26.04 3.25
C LYS A 550 28.49 -25.29 4.08
N ASN A 551 28.14 -24.09 3.64
CA ASN A 551 27.07 -23.29 4.22
C ASN A 551 26.15 -22.71 3.15
N MET A 552 24.88 -22.54 3.51
CA MET A 552 23.90 -21.92 2.62
C MET A 552 23.86 -20.40 2.86
N PRO A 553 23.78 -19.59 1.81
CA PRO A 553 23.59 -18.15 1.98
C PRO A 553 22.21 -17.90 2.57
N PHE A 554 22.10 -16.85 3.39
CA PHE A 554 20.84 -16.42 3.99
C PHE A 554 20.66 -14.92 3.83
N GLU A 555 19.43 -14.46 3.99
CA GLU A 555 19.11 -13.04 3.98
C GLU A 555 19.06 -12.52 5.42
N CYS A 556 19.67 -11.36 5.66
CA CYS A 556 19.65 -10.69 6.95
C CYS A 556 19.50 -9.18 6.79
N CYS A 557 18.98 -8.52 7.82
CA CYS A 557 19.07 -7.07 7.91
C CYS A 557 20.32 -6.66 8.69
N ILE A 558 20.99 -5.63 8.20
CA ILE A 558 22.21 -5.08 8.76
C ILE A 558 21.92 -3.64 9.15
N GLU A 559 22.23 -3.26 10.38
CA GLU A 559 22.17 -1.88 10.83
C GLU A 559 23.58 -1.32 11.02
N GLU A 560 23.80 -0.12 10.48
CA GLU A 560 25.02 0.65 10.64
C GLU A 560 24.88 1.59 11.84
N TYR A 561 25.92 1.64 12.68
CA TYR A 561 25.97 2.55 13.81
C TYR A 561 27.42 2.94 14.14
N GLY A 562 27.56 4.06 14.86
CA GLY A 562 28.86 4.54 15.33
C GLY A 562 29.12 4.20 16.80
N VAL A 563 30.31 3.69 17.10
CA VAL A 563 30.82 3.52 18.47
C VAL A 563 31.81 4.63 18.79
N ARG A 564 31.65 5.26 19.96
CA ARG A 564 32.58 6.29 20.42
C ARG A 564 33.87 5.64 20.92
N ILE A 565 35.00 6.10 20.39
CA ILE A 565 36.33 5.60 20.73
C ILE A 565 37.30 6.77 20.96
N PRO A 566 38.40 6.56 21.69
CA PRO A 566 39.43 7.58 21.86
C PRO A 566 39.97 8.05 20.51
N THR A 567 40.18 9.37 20.37
CA THR A 567 40.75 9.95 19.16
C THR A 567 42.12 9.36 18.89
N SER A 568 42.31 8.85 17.67
CA SER A 568 43.56 8.24 17.21
C SER A 568 43.80 8.63 15.75
N PRO A 569 45.01 8.45 15.20
CA PRO A 569 45.28 8.73 13.79
C PRO A 569 44.35 7.98 12.83
N ARG A 570 43.91 6.77 13.22
CA ARG A 570 42.94 5.96 12.46
C ARG A 570 41.50 6.47 12.60
N TRP A 571 41.19 7.16 13.70
CA TRP A 571 39.85 7.62 14.05
C TRP A 571 39.90 9.07 14.55
N PRO A 572 40.13 10.04 13.63
CA PRO A 572 40.35 11.44 13.99
C PRO A 572 39.12 12.07 14.65
N ASN A 573 37.93 11.60 14.30
CA ASN A 573 36.67 12.10 14.84
C ASN A 573 36.24 11.40 16.14
N GLY A 574 37.00 10.40 16.63
CA GLY A 574 36.64 9.64 17.83
C GLY A 574 35.41 8.73 17.65
N TRP A 575 35.11 8.34 16.42
CA TRP A 575 34.00 7.45 16.08
C TRP A 575 34.49 6.30 15.20
N GLN A 576 34.10 5.08 15.56
CA GLN A 576 34.30 3.88 14.77
C GLN A 576 32.99 3.45 14.14
N ARG A 577 33.00 3.26 12.82
CA ARG A 577 31.87 2.70 12.07
C ARG A 577 31.77 1.20 12.34
N THR A 578 30.60 0.74 12.74
CA THR A 578 30.30 -0.67 13.06
C THR A 578 28.95 -1.08 12.49
N HIS A 579 28.74 -2.40 12.37
CA HIS A 579 27.53 -2.97 11.81
C HIS A 579 27.00 -4.05 12.73
N ALA A 580 25.69 -4.11 12.95
CA ALA A 580 25.05 -5.15 13.72
C ALA A 580 24.01 -5.87 12.88
N MET A 581 23.75 -7.14 13.22
CA MET A 581 22.62 -7.86 12.65
C MET A 581 21.35 -7.42 13.36
N TRP A 582 20.29 -7.13 12.61
CA TRP A 582 19.02 -6.67 13.15
C TRP A 582 17.85 -7.45 12.54
N GLY A 583 16.78 -7.67 13.30
CA GLY A 583 15.50 -8.18 12.78
C GLY A 583 15.58 -9.50 12.00
N THR A 584 16.61 -10.31 12.23
CA THR A 584 16.81 -11.61 11.57
C THR A 584 16.54 -12.69 12.59
N THR A 585 15.89 -13.79 12.18
CA THR A 585 15.49 -14.88 13.07
C THR A 585 15.67 -16.24 12.41
N ILE A 586 16.16 -17.20 13.18
CA ILE A 586 16.21 -18.61 12.82
C ILE A 586 14.84 -19.22 13.16
N THR A 587 14.17 -19.77 12.14
CA THR A 587 12.91 -20.50 12.30
C THR A 587 13.22 -21.97 12.53
N GLU A 588 12.46 -22.57 13.46
CA GLU A 588 12.53 -24.00 13.79
C GLU A 588 11.79 -24.84 12.74
#